data_AF-A0A1H1B5F0-F1
#
_entry.id   AF-A0A1H1B5F0-F1
#
_cell.length_a   1.000
_cell.length_b   1.000
_cell.length_c   1.000
_cell.angle_alpha   90.00
_cell.angle_beta   90.00
_cell.angle_gamma   90.00
#
_symmetry.space_group_name_H-M   'P 1'
#
loop_
_entity.id
_entity.type
_entity.pdbx_description
1 polymer ?
#
loop_
_entity_poly.entity_id
_entity_poly.type
_entity_poly.pdbx_seq_one_letter_code
_entity_poly.pdbx_strand_id
1 'polypeptide(L)'
;MEANKVKVRNSYAYILEGKNSCDTLLVDEEDLIENADGILDCPLDSVLRKNKLSLSDLNDMKTTRLLFVKLDENKTIILNTISLNINI
;
A
#
# COMPACT_ATOMS: atom_id res chain seq x y z
N MET A 1 -14.68 11.73 32.80
CA MET A 1 -13.35 11.48 32.23
C MET A 1 -13.54 10.95 30.83
N GLU A 2 -13.36 11.84 29.85
CA GLU A 2 -13.48 11.53 28.43
C GLU A 2 -12.48 10.44 28.06
N ALA A 3 -13.00 9.32 27.54
CA ALA A 3 -12.21 8.33 26.85
C ALA A 3 -11.58 9.04 25.65
N ASN A 4 -10.31 9.42 25.79
CA ASN A 4 -9.46 9.76 24.67
C ASN A 4 -9.28 8.47 23.86
N LYS A 5 -10.28 8.18 23.03
CA LYS A 5 -10.19 7.22 21.94
C LYS A 5 -9.15 7.84 21.03
N VAL A 6 -7.88 7.52 21.26
CA VAL A 6 -6.83 7.73 20.28
C VAL A 6 -7.40 7.10 19.03
N LYS A 7 -7.85 7.93 18.08
CA LYS A 7 -8.19 7.45 16.75
C LYS A 7 -6.85 6.95 16.26
N VAL A 8 -6.61 5.65 16.43
CA VAL A 8 -5.61 4.94 15.67
C VAL A 8 -6.03 5.21 14.24
N ARG A 9 -5.38 6.19 13.60
CA ARG A 9 -5.54 6.43 12.19
C ARG A 9 -4.88 5.21 11.57
N ASN A 10 -5.68 4.17 11.33
CA ASN A 10 -5.27 3.00 10.58
C ASN A 10 -4.65 3.54 9.30
N SER A 11 -3.33 3.52 9.23
CA SER A 11 -2.60 4.13 8.12
C SER A 11 -2.24 2.99 7.21
N TYR A 12 -2.61 3.11 5.94
CA TYR A 12 -2.34 2.07 4.96
C TYR A 12 -1.12 2.50 4.16
N ALA A 13 -0.31 1.52 3.75
CA ALA A 13 0.88 1.80 2.97
C ALA A 13 1.13 0.66 1.99
N TYR A 14 1.70 1.01 0.83
CA TYR A 14 2.29 0.06 -0.09
C TYR A 14 3.80 0.06 0.08
N ILE A 15 4.38 -1.08 0.43
CA ILE A 15 5.83 -1.28 0.44
C ILE A 15 6.21 -1.91 -0.90
N LEU A 16 6.99 -1.19 -1.69
CA LEU A 16 7.57 -1.62 -2.94
C LEU A 16 8.90 -2.29 -2.62
N GLU A 17 8.99 -3.60 -2.79
CA GLU A 17 10.23 -4.35 -2.62
C GLU A 17 10.87 -4.64 -3.97
N GLY A 18 11.95 -3.90 -4.26
CA GLY A 18 12.83 -4.15 -5.38
C GLY A 18 14.09 -4.90 -4.98
N LYS A 19 14.92 -5.22 -5.97
CA LYS A 19 16.19 -5.94 -5.75
C LYS A 19 17.18 -5.16 -4.88
N ASN A 20 17.20 -3.84 -4.99
CA ASN A 20 18.14 -2.94 -4.32
C ASN A 20 17.49 -1.72 -3.66
N SER A 21 16.18 -1.55 -3.82
CA SER A 21 15.45 -0.38 -3.34
C SER A 21 14.15 -0.85 -2.70
N CYS A 22 13.82 -0.24 -1.56
CA CYS A 22 12.53 -0.42 -0.92
C CYS A 22 11.88 0.96 -0.77
N ASP A 23 10.76 1.15 -1.45
CA ASP A 23 9.99 2.39 -1.38
C ASP A 23 8.70 2.16 -0.61
N THR A 24 8.25 3.17 0.14
CA THR A 24 7.00 3.08 0.89
C THR A 24 6.09 4.21 0.44
N LEU A 25 4.95 3.84 -0.13
CA LEU A 25 3.91 4.76 -0.56
C LEU A 25 2.80 4.77 0.49
N LEU A 26 2.55 5.94 1.08
CA LEU A 26 1.41 6.10 1.97
C LEU A 26 0.12 6.07 1.15
N VAL A 27 -0.86 5.33 1.65
CA VAL A 27 -2.20 5.22 1.07
C VAL A 27 -3.13 6.07 1.93
N ASP A 28 -3.77 7.05 1.31
CA ASP A 28 -4.80 7.82 1.98
C ASP A 28 -6.05 6.97 2.16
N GLU A 29 -6.77 7.23 3.24
CA GLU A 29 -8.09 6.64 3.50
C GLU A 29 -9.11 6.91 2.38
N GLU A 30 -8.90 7.96 1.58
CA GLU A 30 -9.73 8.30 0.41
C GLU A 30 -9.48 7.38 -0.80
N ASP A 31 -8.30 6.74 -0.89
CA ASP A 31 -7.98 5.78 -1.95
C ASP A 31 -8.37 4.35 -1.59
N LEU A 32 -8.79 4.13 -0.34
CA LEU A 32 -9.30 2.86 0.13
C LEU A 32 -10.74 2.69 -0.37
N ILE A 33 -10.98 1.59 -1.07
CA ILE A 33 -12.30 1.21 -1.56
C ILE A 33 -12.73 -0.07 -0.87
N GLU A 34 -14.02 -0.15 -0.54
CA GLU A 34 -14.60 -1.40 -0.09
C GLU A 34 -14.98 -2.21 -1.33
N ASN A 35 -14.36 -3.36 -1.51
CA ASN A 35 -14.72 -4.30 -2.57
C ASN A 35 -16.09 -4.93 -2.29
N ALA A 36 -16.69 -5.57 -3.30
CA ALA A 36 -18.01 -6.19 -3.21
C ALA A 36 -18.15 -7.26 -2.10
N ASP A 37 -17.03 -7.77 -1.57
CA ASP A 37 -16.97 -8.69 -0.44
C ASP A 37 -16.92 -8.00 0.94
N GLY A 38 -17.01 -6.66 1.00
CA GLY A 38 -16.87 -5.90 2.25
C GLY A 38 -15.42 -5.81 2.76
N ILE A 39 -14.46 -6.15 1.90
CA ILE A 39 -13.02 -6.12 2.20
C ILE A 39 -12.45 -4.78 1.71
N LEU A 40 -11.75 -4.10 2.61
CA LEU A 40 -10.94 -2.92 2.29
C LEU A 40 -9.83 -3.31 1.32
N ASP A 41 -9.90 -2.75 0.13
CA ASP A 41 -8.94 -2.92 -0.93
C ASP A 41 -8.46 -1.56 -1.42
N CYS A 42 -7.29 -1.56 -2.05
CA CYS A 42 -6.74 -0.33 -2.59
C CYS A 42 -6.21 -0.60 -4.00
N PRO A 43 -6.76 0.05 -5.02
CA PRO A 43 -6.27 -0.11 -6.38
C PRO A 43 -4.88 0.51 -6.48
N LEU A 44 -3.89 -0.34 -6.74
CA LEU A 44 -2.50 0.08 -6.92
C LEU A 44 -2.37 1.22 -7.95
N ASP A 45 -3.18 1.19 -9.02
CA ASP A 45 -3.18 2.23 -10.05
C ASP A 45 -3.48 3.63 -9.47
N SER A 46 -4.41 3.75 -8.51
CA SER A 46 -4.72 5.03 -7.85
C SER A 46 -3.54 5.53 -7.03
N VAL A 47 -2.91 4.65 -6.24
CA VAL A 47 -1.76 4.99 -5.40
C VAL A 47 -0.58 5.44 -6.25
N LEU A 48 -0.30 4.72 -7.34
CA LEU A 48 0.77 5.07 -8.28
C LEU A 48 0.50 6.43 -8.91
N ARG A 49 -0.71 6.67 -9.45
CA ARG A 49 -1.07 7.97 -10.05
C ARG A 49 -0.93 9.13 -9.08
N LYS A 50 -1.37 8.98 -7.82
CA LYS A 50 -1.20 10.00 -6.78
C LYS A 50 0.27 10.33 -6.53
N ASN A 51 1.12 9.31 -6.54
CA ASN A 51 2.57 9.47 -6.37
C ASN A 51 3.28 9.82 -7.69
N LYS A 52 2.55 10.06 -8.78
CA LYS A 52 3.08 10.29 -10.14
C LYS A 52 3.99 9.17 -10.63
N LEU A 53 3.75 7.96 -10.15
CA LEU A 53 4.41 6.74 -10.56
C LEU A 53 3.51 5.98 -11.53
N SER A 54 4.13 5.17 -12.38
CA SER A 54 3.48 4.23 -13.28
C SER A 54 4.07 2.83 -13.08
N LEU A 55 3.41 1.81 -13.63
CA LEU A 55 3.97 0.45 -13.65
C LEU A 55 5.35 0.39 -14.32
N SER A 56 5.61 1.27 -15.29
CA SER A 56 6.93 1.41 -15.92
C SER A 56 7.99 1.92 -14.96
N ASP A 57 7.65 2.85 -14.06
CA ASP A 57 8.56 3.32 -13.01
C ASP A 57 8.88 2.20 -12.02
N LEU A 58 7.88 1.39 -11.64
CA LEU A 58 8.11 0.19 -10.82
C LEU A 58 9.08 -0.78 -11.50
N ASN A 59 9.00 -0.92 -12.82
CA ASN A 59 9.94 -1.74 -13.59
C ASN A 59 11.36 -1.14 -13.58
N ASP A 60 11.49 0.17 -13.74
CA ASP A 60 12.79 0.88 -13.66
C ASP A 60 13.41 0.76 -12.26
N MET A 61 12.59 0.89 -11.22
CA MET A 61 12.93 0.66 -9.82
C MET A 61 13.24 -0.83 -9.51
N LYS A 62 13.04 -1.72 -10.49
CA LYS A 62 13.18 -3.18 -10.34
C LYS A 62 12.36 -3.72 -9.17
N THR A 63 11.17 -3.16 -8.97
CA THR A 63 10.21 -3.58 -7.94
C THR A 63 9.68 -4.96 -8.29
N THR A 64 10.02 -5.96 -7.48
CA THR A 64 9.59 -7.34 -7.71
C THR A 64 8.27 -7.66 -7.04
N ARG A 65 7.96 -6.95 -5.94
CA ARG A 65 6.79 -7.21 -5.11
C ARG A 65 6.27 -5.92 -4.53
N LEU A 66 4.97 -5.85 -4.34
CA LEU A 66 4.32 -4.83 -3.52
C LEU A 66 3.55 -5.49 -2.39
N LEU A 67 3.76 -4.98 -1.18
CA LEU A 67 3.05 -5.40 0.01
C LEU A 67 2.08 -4.28 0.39
N PHE A 68 0.79 -4.54 0.29
CA PHE A 68 -0.20 -3.67 0.88
C PHE A 68 -0.28 -3.98 2.37
N VAL A 69 0.11 -3.03 3.20
CA VAL A 69 0.15 -3.19 4.65
C VAL A 69 -0.76 -2.19 5.35
N LYS A 70 -1.36 -2.65 6.44
CA LYS A 70 -2.01 -1.81 7.42
C LYS A 70 -1.06 -1.59 8.59
N LEU A 71 -0.73 -0.32 8.82
CA LEU A 71 0.01 0.13 9.98
C LEU A 71 -1.01 0.34 11.12
N ASP A 72 -0.92 -0.54 12.11
CA ASP A 72 -1.65 -0.50 13.38
C ASP A 72 -0.66 -0.10 14.49
N GLU A 73 -1.13 0.40 15.65
CA GLU A 73 -0.24 1.04 16.66
C GLU A 73 0.97 0.20 17.07
N ASN A 74 0.83 -1.13 17.08
CA ASN A 74 1.88 -2.06 17.51
C ASN A 74 2.27 -3.10 16.45
N LYS A 75 1.71 -3.05 15.23
CA LYS A 75 1.97 -4.08 14.21
C LYS A 75 1.68 -3.62 12.79
N THR A 76 2.50 -4.13 11.89
CA THR A 76 2.27 -4.06 10.44
C THR A 76 1.56 -5.33 10.02
N ILE A 77 0.34 -5.21 9.49
CA ILE A 77 -0.45 -6.33 9.00
C ILE A 77 -0.42 -6.29 7.47
N ILE A 78 0.13 -7.33 6.84
CA ILE A 78 0.08 -7.46 5.38
C ILE A 78 -1.34 -7.86 4.98
N LEU A 79 -2.02 -6.98 4.26
CA LEU A 79 -3.38 -7.19 3.76
C LEU A 79 -3.39 -7.84 2.38
N ASN A 80 -2.48 -7.42 1.50
CA ASN A 80 -2.36 -7.96 0.16
C ASN A 80 -0.89 -8.00 -0.27
N THR A 81 -0.54 -8.94 -1.15
CA THR A 81 0.80 -9.04 -1.74
C THR A 81 0.68 -9.22 -3.23
N ILE A 82 1.18 -8.24 -3.97
CA ILE A 82 1.14 -8.22 -5.43
C ILE A 82 2.54 -8.57 -5.91
N SER A 83 2.70 -9.73 -6.51
CA SER A 83 3.97 -10.11 -7.15
C SER A 83 4.00 -9.52 -8.55
N LEU A 84 4.90 -8.57 -8.78
CA LEU A 84 5.16 -8.05 -10.12
C LEU A 84 6.08 -9.04 -10.81
N ASN A 85 5.50 -9.95 -11.61
CA ASN A 85 6.29 -10.77 -12.52
C ASN A 85 6.66 -9.93 -13.75
N ILE A 86 7.55 -8.95 -13.54
CA ILE A 86 8.03 -8.09 -14.63
C ILE A 86 8.98 -8.94 -15.48
N ASN A 87 8.41 -9.61 -16.47
CA ASN A 87 9.14 -10.40 -17.45
C ASN A 87 9.63 -9.43 -18.53
N ILE A 88 10.79 -8.81 -18.32
CA ILE A 88 11.47 -8.04 -19.36
C ILE A 88 11.98 -8.96 -20.47
#